data_AF-A0A401TUD0-F1
#
_entry.id   AF-A0A401TUD0-F1
#
_cell.length_a   1.000
_cell.length_b   1.000
_cell.length_c   1.000
_cell.angle_alpha   90.00
_cell.angle_beta   90.00
_cell.angle_gamma   90.00
#
_symmetry.space_group_name_H-M   'P 1'
#
loop_
_entity.id
_entity.type
_entity.pdbx_description
1 polymer ?
#
loop_
_entity_poly.entity_id
_entity_poly.type
_entity_poly.pdbx_seq_one_letter_code
_entity_poly.pdbx_strand_id
1 'polypeptide(L)'
;MSGNNVRRFILSCVLSLGCAFALCLNAASAASNGSEASAPHDEDKYQAYVEKVAQATRDDAVDRIPPQYPPSGDAFEELVAAAPENIDFCIRYLTEGREGGRIALYAMYQLDVDDYVVLIRKLVKLYRSGLLPELSLAGAIYYRYSLVARDHYDHPKIQALFKELAAQDFPDHIKWEIRYIRSGEGFAKKRWRDFDRECSRWSEIRSISACVSLAAEILRVYAVSLATR
;
A
#
# COMPACT_ATOMS: atom_id res chain seq x y z
N MET A 1 16.93 -0.09 -40.27
CA MET A 1 15.55 -0.59 -40.18
C MET A 1 14.63 0.59 -39.88
N SER A 2 13.62 0.84 -40.73
CA SER A 2 12.84 2.07 -40.76
C SER A 2 11.82 2.16 -39.61
N GLY A 3 11.66 3.34 -39.00
CA GLY A 3 10.82 3.62 -37.82
C GLY A 3 9.32 3.29 -37.98
N ASN A 4 8.86 3.03 -39.22
CA ASN A 4 7.51 2.55 -39.49
C ASN A 4 7.26 1.09 -39.05
N ASN A 5 8.31 0.27 -38.92
CA ASN A 5 8.17 -1.13 -38.48
C ASN A 5 7.97 -1.27 -36.97
N VAL A 6 8.58 -0.37 -36.18
CA VAL A 6 8.44 -0.36 -34.71
C VAL A 6 7.04 0.11 -34.30
N ARG A 7 6.50 1.12 -34.98
CA ARG A 7 5.14 1.63 -34.73
C ARG A 7 4.05 0.60 -35.07
N ARG A 8 4.24 -0.18 -36.15
CA ARG A 8 3.34 -1.29 -36.52
C ARG A 8 3.43 -2.46 -35.53
N PHE A 9 4.62 -2.77 -35.03
CA PHE A 9 4.80 -3.82 -34.03
C PHE A 9 4.10 -3.47 -32.69
N ILE A 10 4.23 -2.23 -32.23
CA ILE A 10 3.57 -1.75 -31.00
C ILE A 10 2.04 -1.75 -31.16
N LEU A 11 1.51 -1.30 -32.31
CA LEU A 11 0.07 -1.33 -32.59
C LEU A 11 -0.47 -2.77 -32.69
N SER A 12 0.29 -3.70 -33.27
CA SER A 12 -0.08 -5.12 -33.31
C SER A 12 -0.08 -5.79 -31.93
N CYS A 13 0.83 -5.40 -31.02
CA CYS A 13 0.82 -5.88 -29.64
C CYS A 13 -0.36 -5.31 -28.81
N VAL A 14 -0.77 -4.07 -29.07
CA VAL A 14 -1.92 -3.46 -28.36
C VAL A 14 -3.25 -4.02 -28.86
N LEU A 15 -3.35 -4.37 -30.14
CA LEU A 15 -4.57 -4.93 -30.75
C LEU A 15 -4.78 -6.42 -30.45
N SER A 16 -3.72 -7.20 -30.18
CA SER A 16 -3.84 -8.64 -29.85
C SER A 16 -4.18 -8.93 -28.38
N LEU A 17 -4.03 -7.96 -27.48
CA LEU A 17 -4.38 -8.07 -26.06
C LEU A 17 -5.74 -7.43 -25.71
N GLY A 18 -6.48 -6.92 -26.70
CA GLY A 18 -7.72 -6.15 -26.53
C GLY A 18 -9.04 -6.92 -26.71
N CYS A 19 -9.05 -8.25 -26.61
CA CYS A 19 -10.26 -9.06 -26.76
C CYS A 19 -10.46 -10.03 -25.58
N ALA A 20 -10.76 -9.51 -24.41
CA ALA A 20 -11.60 -10.17 -23.40
C ALA A 20 -12.02 -9.10 -22.37
N PHE A 21 -13.27 -9.15 -21.91
CA PHE A 21 -13.88 -8.28 -20.90
C PHE A 21 -14.49 -6.96 -21.38
N ALA A 22 -15.45 -7.07 -22.29
CA ALA A 22 -16.62 -6.19 -22.28
C ALA A 22 -17.88 -7.09 -22.26
N LEU A 23 -18.84 -6.71 -21.41
CA LEU A 23 -20.18 -7.27 -21.17
C LEU A 23 -20.31 -8.19 -19.94
N CYS A 24 -20.63 -7.56 -18.80
CA CYS A 24 -21.80 -7.87 -17.96
C CYS A 24 -22.03 -6.70 -16.99
N LEU A 25 -22.85 -5.74 -17.42
CA LEU A 25 -23.40 -4.68 -16.58
C LEU A 25 -24.75 -5.14 -16.00
N ASN A 26 -25.00 -4.71 -14.77
CA ASN A 26 -26.24 -4.70 -13.99
C ASN A 26 -26.53 -5.89 -13.05
N ALA A 27 -26.28 -5.67 -11.75
CA ALA A 27 -27.21 -6.06 -10.70
C ALA A 27 -27.08 -5.14 -9.47
N ALA A 28 -28.16 -4.40 -9.23
CA ALA A 28 -28.68 -3.80 -7.99
C ALA A 28 -27.74 -3.33 -6.86
N SER A 29 -27.91 -2.04 -6.56
CA SER A 29 -27.62 -1.39 -5.29
C SER A 29 -28.29 -2.05 -4.09
N ALA A 30 -27.54 -2.27 -3.02
CA ALA A 30 -28.06 -2.27 -1.66
C ALA A 30 -27.16 -1.36 -0.82
N ALA A 31 -27.63 -0.15 -0.55
CA ALA A 31 -27.03 0.71 0.46
C ALA A 31 -27.38 0.12 1.82
N SER A 32 -26.40 -0.49 2.48
CA SER A 32 -26.51 -0.81 3.90
C SER A 32 -26.05 0.40 4.70
N ASN A 33 -27.01 1.14 5.25
CA ASN A 33 -26.75 2.12 6.29
C ASN A 33 -26.33 1.37 7.56
N GLY A 34 -25.03 1.08 7.66
CA GLY A 34 -24.39 0.66 8.89
C GLY A 34 -24.09 1.87 9.76
N SER A 35 -25.00 2.17 10.68
CA SER A 35 -24.72 3.03 11.82
C SER A 35 -23.59 2.39 12.65
N GLU A 36 -22.35 2.84 12.49
CA GLU A 36 -21.24 2.49 13.38
C GLU A 36 -21.45 3.18 14.74
N ALA A 37 -22.29 2.57 15.57
CA ALA A 37 -22.11 2.63 17.01
C ALA A 37 -20.89 1.74 17.31
N SER A 38 -19.73 2.35 17.54
CA SER A 38 -18.52 1.65 17.96
C SER A 38 -18.83 0.81 19.19
N ALA A 39 -18.73 -0.52 19.05
CA ALA A 39 -18.82 -1.42 20.19
C ALA A 39 -17.72 -1.06 21.20
N PRO A 40 -17.95 -1.16 22.52
CA PRO A 40 -16.90 -0.94 23.50
C PRO A 40 -15.80 -1.96 23.22
N HIS A 41 -14.64 -1.48 22.82
CA HIS A 41 -13.47 -2.33 22.63
C HIS A 41 -13.14 -3.01 23.97
N ASP A 42 -12.91 -4.31 23.90
CA ASP A 42 -12.47 -5.15 25.01
C ASP A 42 -11.10 -4.66 25.51
N GLU A 43 -11.09 -3.94 26.65
CA GLU A 43 -9.89 -3.28 27.18
C GLU A 43 -8.75 -4.27 27.44
N ASP A 44 -9.06 -5.51 27.82
CA ASP A 44 -8.06 -6.55 28.04
C ASP A 44 -7.35 -6.91 26.72
N LYS A 45 -8.10 -6.98 25.61
CA LYS A 45 -7.53 -7.23 24.28
C LYS A 45 -6.71 -6.04 23.78
N TYR A 46 -7.17 -4.82 24.04
CA TYR A 46 -6.40 -3.63 23.68
C TYR A 46 -5.10 -3.55 24.48
N GLN A 47 -5.12 -3.87 25.76
CA GLN A 47 -3.92 -3.91 26.59
C GLN A 47 -2.92 -4.97 26.10
N ALA A 48 -3.40 -6.16 25.73
CA ALA A 48 -2.56 -7.19 25.10
C ALA A 48 -1.95 -6.71 23.77
N TYR A 49 -2.72 -5.98 22.94
CA TYR A 49 -2.20 -5.36 21.72
C TYR A 49 -1.08 -4.34 22.04
N VAL A 50 -1.29 -3.47 23.03
CA VAL A 50 -0.29 -2.47 23.47
C VAL A 50 1.01 -3.15 23.90
N GLU A 51 0.92 -4.22 24.68
CA GLU A 51 2.08 -4.98 25.16
C GLU A 51 2.85 -5.64 24.01
N LYS A 52 2.15 -6.21 23.02
CA LYS A 52 2.78 -6.76 21.83
C LYS A 52 3.48 -5.69 21.00
N VAL A 53 2.87 -4.53 20.79
CA VAL A 53 3.53 -3.41 20.09
C VAL A 53 4.79 -2.96 20.84
N ALA A 54 4.73 -2.89 22.17
CA ALA A 54 5.90 -2.55 22.99
C ALA A 54 7.01 -3.62 22.95
N GLN A 55 6.64 -4.90 22.86
CA GLN A 55 7.62 -5.99 22.67
C GLN A 55 8.26 -5.89 21.29
N ALA A 56 7.47 -5.81 20.22
CA ALA A 56 7.98 -5.68 18.85
C ALA A 56 8.85 -4.43 18.66
N THR A 57 8.53 -3.32 19.35
CA THR A 57 9.37 -2.10 19.34
C THR A 57 10.73 -2.35 19.99
N ARG A 58 10.78 -3.11 21.08
CA ARG A 58 12.04 -3.48 21.75
C ARG A 58 12.87 -4.43 20.88
N ASP A 59 12.23 -5.39 20.24
CA ASP A 59 12.90 -6.35 19.35
C ASP A 59 13.52 -5.64 18.12
N ASP A 60 12.76 -4.74 17.48
CA ASP A 60 13.23 -3.92 16.34
C ASP A 60 14.44 -3.03 16.71
N ALA A 61 14.46 -2.49 17.93
CA ALA A 61 15.56 -1.66 18.41
C ALA A 61 16.88 -2.44 18.58
N VAL A 62 16.79 -3.75 18.83
CA VAL A 62 17.95 -4.65 18.95
C VAL A 62 18.50 -5.00 17.58
N ASP A 63 17.63 -5.22 16.59
CA ASP A 63 18.02 -5.84 15.32
C ASP A 63 18.79 -4.91 14.35
N ARG A 64 18.79 -3.58 14.53
CA ARG A 64 19.54 -2.59 13.69
C ARG A 64 19.43 -2.83 12.16
N ILE A 65 18.40 -3.53 11.71
CA ILE A 65 18.20 -3.79 10.29
C ILE A 65 17.94 -2.43 9.63
N PRO A 66 18.61 -2.10 8.52
CA PRO A 66 18.36 -0.85 7.83
C PRO A 66 16.86 -0.73 7.56
N PRO A 67 16.27 0.48 7.64
CA PRO A 67 14.82 0.69 7.75
C PRO A 67 14.04 0.38 6.45
N GLN A 68 14.65 -0.38 5.54
CA GLN A 68 14.14 -0.84 4.25
C GLN A 68 13.26 -2.08 4.36
N TYR A 69 13.28 -2.79 5.49
CA TYR A 69 12.45 -3.96 5.77
C TYR A 69 11.53 -3.68 6.95
N PRO A 70 10.30 -4.25 6.96
CA PRO A 70 9.50 -4.25 8.17
C PRO A 70 10.31 -4.89 9.32
N PRO A 71 9.99 -4.56 10.58
CA PRO A 71 10.54 -5.26 11.72
C PRO A 71 10.42 -6.78 11.57
N SER A 72 11.34 -7.52 12.16
CA SER A 72 11.29 -8.99 12.23
C SER A 72 11.17 -9.44 13.69
N GLY A 73 10.55 -10.60 13.91
CA GLY A 73 10.42 -11.21 15.23
C GLY A 73 8.99 -11.63 15.55
N ASP A 74 8.85 -12.62 16.43
CA ASP A 74 7.57 -13.30 16.70
C ASP A 74 6.46 -12.33 17.11
N ALA A 75 6.77 -11.35 17.97
CA ALA A 75 5.81 -10.35 18.41
C ALA A 75 5.29 -9.47 17.26
N PHE A 76 6.14 -9.14 16.29
CA PHE A 76 5.74 -8.37 15.12
C PHE A 76 4.92 -9.22 14.15
N GLU A 77 5.35 -10.45 13.87
CA GLU A 77 4.62 -11.37 12.98
C GLU A 77 3.23 -11.71 13.53
N GLU A 78 3.09 -11.85 14.85
CA GLU A 78 1.77 -12.00 15.49
C GLU A 78 0.87 -10.77 15.32
N LEU A 79 1.43 -9.56 15.36
CA LEU A 79 0.68 -8.32 15.09
C LEU A 79 0.22 -8.26 13.63
N VAL A 80 1.06 -8.71 12.69
CA VAL A 80 0.76 -8.76 11.26
C VAL A 80 -0.34 -9.77 10.97
N ALA A 81 -0.24 -10.97 11.55
CA ALA A 81 -1.24 -12.02 11.36
C ALA A 81 -2.62 -11.62 11.88
N ALA A 82 -2.69 -10.82 12.95
CA ALA A 82 -3.92 -10.32 13.53
C ALA A 82 -4.30 -8.90 13.06
N ALA A 83 -3.65 -8.38 12.01
CA ALA A 83 -3.87 -7.02 11.56
C ALA A 83 -5.32 -6.71 11.14
N PRO A 84 -6.04 -7.59 10.39
CA PRO A 84 -7.43 -7.35 10.00
C PRO A 84 -8.36 -7.11 11.20
N GLU A 85 -8.18 -7.89 12.28
CA GLU A 85 -8.98 -7.77 13.50
C GLU A 85 -8.56 -6.58 14.38
N ASN A 86 -7.35 -6.05 14.18
CA ASN A 86 -6.74 -5.04 15.06
C ASN A 86 -6.68 -3.63 14.44
N ILE A 87 -7.38 -3.36 13.34
CA ILE A 87 -7.42 -2.03 12.70
C ILE A 87 -7.81 -0.94 13.69
N ASP A 88 -8.89 -1.16 14.46
CA ASP A 88 -9.36 -0.17 15.43
C ASP A 88 -8.42 -0.03 16.64
N PHE A 89 -7.71 -1.09 17.03
CA PHE A 89 -6.67 -1.01 18.06
C PHE A 89 -5.47 -0.21 17.58
N CYS A 90 -5.04 -0.40 16.32
CA CYS A 90 -3.99 0.41 15.71
C CYS A 90 -4.38 1.89 15.69
N ILE A 91 -5.62 2.20 15.26
CA ILE A 91 -6.14 3.56 15.24
C ILE A 91 -6.14 4.16 16.66
N ARG A 92 -6.68 3.47 17.66
CA ARG A 92 -6.70 3.92 19.05
C ARG A 92 -5.27 4.20 19.54
N TYR A 93 -4.35 3.26 19.30
CA TYR A 93 -2.95 3.39 19.68
C TYR A 93 -2.28 4.64 19.10
N LEU A 94 -2.54 4.94 17.83
CA LEU A 94 -2.00 6.12 17.15
C LEU A 94 -2.59 7.42 17.68
N THR A 95 -3.88 7.44 18.01
CA THR A 95 -4.54 8.63 18.59
C THR A 95 -4.11 8.89 20.03
N GLU A 96 -3.74 7.86 20.78
CA GLU A 96 -3.17 7.98 22.13
C GLU A 96 -1.72 8.49 22.12
N GLY A 97 -1.08 8.61 20.94
CA GLY A 97 0.26 9.18 20.79
C GLY A 97 1.38 8.36 21.45
N ARG A 98 1.18 7.05 21.59
CA ARG A 98 2.13 6.16 22.25
C ARG A 98 3.43 5.99 21.46
N GLU A 99 4.52 5.79 22.17
CA GLU A 99 5.79 5.36 21.59
C GLU A 99 5.61 4.02 20.88
N GLY A 100 6.17 3.85 19.67
CA GLY A 100 5.96 2.63 18.88
C GLY A 100 4.80 2.71 17.88
N GLY A 101 4.16 3.88 17.69
CA GLY A 101 3.13 4.06 16.66
C GLY A 101 3.58 3.67 15.24
N ARG A 102 4.88 3.76 14.95
CA ARG A 102 5.50 3.24 13.71
C ARG A 102 5.30 1.73 13.55
N ILE A 103 5.49 0.97 14.62
CA ILE A 103 5.36 -0.50 14.64
C ILE A 103 3.90 -0.89 14.49
N ALA A 104 3.00 -0.20 15.20
CA ALA A 104 1.56 -0.37 15.06
C ALA A 104 1.09 -0.17 13.61
N LEU A 105 1.61 0.85 12.91
CA LEU A 105 1.36 1.06 11.48
C LEU A 105 2.03 0.01 10.59
N TYR A 106 3.28 -0.36 10.86
CA TYR A 106 3.98 -1.37 10.07
C TYR A 106 3.27 -2.71 10.11
N ALA A 107 2.70 -3.11 11.25
CA ALA A 107 1.97 -4.37 11.37
C ALA A 107 0.79 -4.47 10.38
N MET A 108 0.26 -3.34 9.91
CA MET A 108 -0.85 -3.29 8.95
C MET A 108 -0.42 -3.50 7.49
N TYR A 109 0.86 -3.82 7.22
CA TYR A 109 1.37 -3.85 5.83
C TYR A 109 0.83 -4.99 4.95
N GLN A 110 0.28 -6.05 5.55
CA GLN A 110 -0.34 -7.19 4.84
C GLN A 110 -1.87 -7.15 4.83
N LEU A 111 -2.49 -6.02 5.21
CA LEU A 111 -3.94 -5.88 5.05
C LEU A 111 -4.34 -6.14 3.59
N ASP A 112 -5.53 -6.71 3.40
CA ASP A 112 -6.11 -6.75 2.07
C ASP A 112 -6.48 -5.33 1.60
N VAL A 113 -6.89 -5.22 0.33
CA VAL A 113 -7.20 -3.92 -0.26
C VAL A 113 -8.38 -3.24 0.43
N ASP A 114 -9.36 -4.00 0.90
CA ASP A 114 -10.59 -3.45 1.49
C ASP A 114 -10.30 -2.88 2.88
N ASP A 115 -9.60 -3.65 3.70
CA ASP A 115 -9.17 -3.25 5.02
C ASP A 115 -8.18 -2.10 4.99
N TYR A 116 -7.24 -2.10 4.04
CA TYR A 116 -6.33 -0.98 3.83
C TYR A 116 -7.09 0.31 3.50
N VAL A 117 -8.09 0.25 2.62
CA VAL A 117 -8.93 1.40 2.26
C VAL A 117 -9.70 1.91 3.49
N VAL A 118 -10.24 1.01 4.31
CA VAL A 118 -10.93 1.36 5.56
C VAL A 118 -9.99 2.07 6.53
N LEU A 119 -8.80 1.49 6.78
CA LEU A 119 -7.79 2.07 7.66
C LEU A 119 -7.43 3.49 7.22
N ILE A 120 -7.06 3.70 5.95
CA ILE A 120 -6.63 5.02 5.46
C ILE A 120 -7.76 6.05 5.57
N ARG A 121 -9.00 5.70 5.24
CA ARG A 121 -10.15 6.61 5.38
C ARG A 121 -10.40 7.00 6.83
N LYS A 122 -10.33 6.04 7.76
CA LYS A 122 -10.46 6.32 9.21
C LYS A 122 -9.35 7.26 9.70
N LEU A 123 -8.09 7.02 9.31
CA LEU A 123 -6.96 7.87 9.68
C LEU A 123 -7.10 9.30 9.12
N VAL A 124 -7.54 9.45 7.86
CA VAL A 124 -7.78 10.76 7.24
C VAL A 124 -8.88 11.50 7.98
N LYS A 125 -10.00 10.84 8.31
CA LYS A 125 -11.09 11.45 9.10
C LYS A 125 -10.58 11.94 10.46
N LEU A 126 -9.77 11.15 11.16
CA LEU A 126 -9.21 11.55 12.46
C LEU A 126 -8.21 12.70 12.35
N TYR A 127 -7.36 12.71 11.33
CA TYR A 127 -6.44 13.82 11.06
C TYR A 127 -7.20 15.13 10.82
N ARG A 128 -8.28 15.08 10.01
CA ARG A 128 -9.12 16.26 9.74
C ARG A 128 -9.81 16.80 10.99
N SER A 129 -10.15 15.92 11.93
CA SER A 129 -10.72 16.30 13.22
C SER A 129 -9.68 16.74 14.26
N GLY A 130 -8.38 16.76 13.90
CA GLY A 130 -7.30 17.11 14.82
C GLY A 130 -6.97 16.06 15.88
N LEU A 131 -7.50 14.83 15.74
CA LEU A 131 -7.33 13.72 16.68
C LEU A 131 -6.16 12.80 16.33
N LEU A 132 -5.65 12.89 15.10
CA LEU A 132 -4.49 12.12 14.65
C LEU A 132 -3.34 13.07 14.29
N PRO A 133 -2.13 12.87 14.83
CA PRO A 133 -0.96 13.64 14.42
C PRO A 133 -0.66 13.50 12.93
N GLU A 134 -0.16 14.58 12.33
CA GLU A 134 0.27 14.62 10.93
C GLU A 134 1.26 13.50 10.59
N LEU A 135 2.25 13.27 11.47
CA LEU A 135 3.26 12.23 11.29
C LEU A 135 2.67 10.82 11.23
N SER A 136 1.57 10.56 11.94
CA SER A 136 0.89 9.26 11.91
C SER A 136 0.17 9.05 10.59
N LEU A 137 -0.54 10.07 10.08
CA LEU A 137 -1.16 9.99 8.75
C LEU A 137 -0.11 9.89 7.64
N ALA A 138 0.92 10.74 7.71
CA ALA A 138 2.03 10.72 6.78
C ALA A 138 2.67 9.33 6.78
N GLY A 139 2.94 8.75 7.96
CA GLY A 139 3.45 7.39 8.11
C GLY A 139 2.59 6.35 7.40
N ALA A 140 1.27 6.37 7.58
CA ALA A 140 0.36 5.40 6.95
C ALA A 140 0.31 5.50 5.42
N ILE A 141 0.49 6.71 4.87
CA ILE A 141 0.50 6.98 3.43
C ILE A 141 1.91 6.83 2.83
N TYR A 142 2.95 6.96 3.65
CA TYR A 142 4.35 6.95 3.22
C TYR A 142 4.74 5.60 2.61
N TYR A 143 5.59 5.67 1.57
CA TYR A 143 5.90 4.58 0.64
C TYR A 143 6.36 3.24 1.26
N ARG A 144 6.73 3.22 2.55
CA ARG A 144 7.18 2.02 3.28
C ARG A 144 6.04 1.26 3.94
N TYR A 145 4.99 1.95 4.37
CA TYR A 145 3.85 1.38 5.10
C TYR A 145 2.66 1.16 4.18
N SER A 146 2.65 1.81 3.01
CA SER A 146 1.65 1.65 1.97
C SER A 146 1.99 0.52 0.97
N LEU A 147 2.56 -0.60 1.43
CA LEU A 147 2.94 -1.70 0.53
C LEU A 147 1.74 -2.24 -0.24
N VAL A 148 0.60 -2.41 0.43
CA VAL A 148 -0.68 -2.79 -0.19
C VAL A 148 -1.03 -1.88 -1.38
N ALA A 149 -0.95 -0.56 -1.20
CA ALA A 149 -1.23 0.40 -2.27
C ALA A 149 -0.29 0.28 -3.48
N ARG A 150 0.96 -0.14 -3.25
CA ARG A 150 1.94 -0.36 -4.32
C ARG A 150 1.68 -1.69 -5.00
N ASP A 151 1.60 -2.78 -4.24
CA ASP A 151 1.41 -4.12 -4.80
C ASP A 151 0.08 -4.27 -5.55
N HIS A 152 -0.91 -3.45 -5.18
CA HIS A 152 -2.21 -3.39 -5.82
C HIS A 152 -2.45 -2.03 -6.51
N TYR A 153 -1.41 -1.41 -7.09
CA TYR A 153 -1.53 -0.11 -7.77
C TYR A 153 -2.65 -0.10 -8.81
N ASP A 154 -2.75 -1.11 -9.68
CA ASP A 154 -3.78 -1.18 -10.72
C ASP A 154 -5.20 -1.52 -10.17
N HIS A 155 -5.33 -1.78 -8.86
CA HIS A 155 -6.60 -2.13 -8.26
C HIS A 155 -7.55 -0.91 -8.19
N PRO A 156 -8.80 -1.02 -8.64
CA PRO A 156 -9.70 0.13 -8.76
C PRO A 156 -10.00 0.82 -7.43
N LYS A 157 -10.08 0.07 -6.32
CA LYS A 157 -10.29 0.66 -4.98
C LYS A 157 -9.10 1.48 -4.51
N ILE A 158 -7.87 1.06 -4.82
CA ILE A 158 -6.65 1.83 -4.51
C ILE A 158 -6.63 3.11 -5.35
N GLN A 159 -6.87 3.01 -6.65
CA GLN A 159 -6.94 4.19 -7.53
C GLN A 159 -8.02 5.19 -7.10
N ALA A 160 -9.20 4.68 -6.73
CA ALA A 160 -10.30 5.49 -6.22
C ALA A 160 -9.92 6.19 -4.90
N LEU A 161 -9.34 5.46 -3.94
CA LEU A 161 -8.87 6.01 -2.67
C LEU A 161 -7.87 7.15 -2.92
N PHE A 162 -6.81 6.92 -3.68
CA PHE A 162 -5.80 7.96 -3.86
C PHE A 162 -6.31 9.15 -4.69
N LYS A 163 -7.27 8.95 -5.61
CA LYS A 163 -7.99 10.05 -6.27
C LYS A 163 -8.81 10.88 -5.28
N GLU A 164 -9.51 10.22 -4.35
CA GLU A 164 -10.24 10.87 -3.26
C GLU A 164 -9.30 11.69 -2.38
N LEU A 165 -8.16 11.13 -1.95
CA LEU A 165 -7.16 11.84 -1.14
C LEU A 165 -6.56 13.05 -1.86
N ALA A 166 -6.30 12.93 -3.16
CA ALA A 166 -5.75 14.02 -3.96
C ALA A 166 -6.72 15.20 -4.14
N ALA A 167 -8.03 15.00 -3.93
CA ALA A 167 -9.02 16.06 -3.96
C ALA A 167 -9.09 16.86 -2.64
N GLN A 168 -8.38 16.41 -1.60
CA GLN A 168 -8.36 17.06 -0.30
C GLN A 168 -7.08 17.88 -0.09
N ASP A 169 -7.13 18.84 0.83
CA ASP A 169 -6.01 19.74 1.10
C ASP A 169 -5.08 19.20 2.20
N PHE A 170 -3.95 18.59 1.84
CA PHE A 170 -2.95 18.12 2.80
C PHE A 170 -1.68 18.98 2.80
N PRO A 171 -0.82 18.88 3.83
CA PRO A 171 0.54 19.39 3.79
C PRO A 171 1.32 18.86 2.57
N ASP A 172 2.30 19.63 2.10
CA ASP A 172 3.00 19.36 0.84
C ASP A 172 3.67 17.98 0.77
N HIS A 173 4.25 17.51 1.88
CA HIS A 173 4.88 16.20 1.92
C HIS A 173 3.88 15.03 1.75
N ILE A 174 2.66 15.15 2.30
CA ILE A 174 1.59 14.16 2.10
C ILE A 174 1.04 14.27 0.66
N LYS A 175 0.84 15.49 0.14
CA LYS A 175 0.44 15.71 -1.26
C LYS A 175 1.44 15.09 -2.23
N TRP A 176 2.74 15.18 -1.93
CA TRP A 176 3.79 14.57 -2.72
C TRP A 176 3.68 13.05 -2.72
N GLU A 177 3.51 12.40 -1.56
CA GLU A 177 3.33 10.94 -1.47
C GLU A 177 2.07 10.46 -2.20
N ILE A 178 0.93 11.14 -2.01
CA ILE A 178 -0.30 10.82 -2.74
C ILE A 178 -0.06 10.89 -4.25
N ARG A 179 0.62 11.94 -4.74
CA ARG A 179 0.95 12.08 -6.17
C ARG A 179 1.89 10.97 -6.64
N TYR A 180 2.91 10.66 -5.85
CA TYR A 180 3.89 9.63 -6.13
C TYR A 180 3.23 8.25 -6.29
N ILE A 181 2.31 7.90 -5.39
CA ILE A 181 1.51 6.66 -5.48
C ILE A 181 0.57 6.71 -6.69
N ARG A 182 -0.21 7.78 -6.87
CA ARG A 182 -1.15 7.93 -8.00
C ARG A 182 -0.49 7.85 -9.37
N SER A 183 0.72 8.36 -9.49
CA SER A 183 1.44 8.33 -10.75
C SER A 183 1.90 6.92 -11.11
N GLY A 184 1.98 5.98 -10.16
CA GLY A 184 2.59 4.66 -10.38
C GLY A 184 4.12 4.66 -10.28
N GLU A 185 4.76 5.81 -10.06
CA GLU A 185 6.21 5.90 -9.87
C GLU A 185 6.67 5.04 -8.67
N GLY A 186 5.88 5.03 -7.59
CA GLY A 186 6.13 4.17 -6.43
C GLY A 186 6.05 2.68 -6.72
N PHE A 187 5.10 2.25 -7.56
CA PHE A 187 5.00 0.87 -8.03
C PHE A 187 6.20 0.52 -8.90
N ALA A 188 6.52 1.36 -9.89
CA ALA A 188 7.61 1.14 -10.83
C ALA A 188 8.97 1.05 -10.11
N LYS A 189 9.22 1.92 -9.12
CA LYS A 189 10.42 1.86 -8.28
C LYS A 189 10.49 0.59 -7.43
N LYS A 190 9.35 0.08 -6.93
CA LYS A 190 9.31 -1.21 -6.20
C LYS A 190 9.78 -2.32 -7.11
N ARG A 191 9.17 -2.39 -8.29
CA ARG A 191 9.40 -3.42 -9.30
C ARG A 191 10.83 -3.39 -9.83
N TRP A 192 11.45 -2.22 -10.01
CA TRP A 192 12.90 -2.10 -10.30
C TRP A 192 13.77 -2.71 -9.21
N ARG A 193 13.49 -2.41 -7.93
CA ARG A 193 14.24 -3.00 -6.83
C ARG A 193 14.03 -4.52 -6.74
N ASP A 194 12.80 -4.99 -6.93
CA ASP A 194 12.47 -6.41 -6.93
C ASP A 194 13.15 -7.12 -8.11
N PHE A 195 13.21 -6.47 -9.29
CA PHE A 195 13.95 -6.91 -10.47
C PHE A 195 15.45 -7.01 -10.22
N ASP A 196 16.09 -5.98 -9.66
CA ASP A 196 17.53 -6.00 -9.37
C ASP A 196 17.88 -7.11 -8.37
N ARG A 197 17.01 -7.34 -7.38
CA ARG A 197 17.14 -8.41 -6.40
C ARG A 197 17.00 -9.79 -7.05
N GLU A 198 15.98 -9.98 -7.88
CA GLU A 198 15.80 -11.23 -8.62
C GLU A 198 16.95 -11.46 -9.60
N CYS A 199 17.36 -10.46 -10.36
CA CYS A 199 18.49 -10.56 -11.28
C CYS A 199 19.80 -10.90 -10.55
N SER A 200 20.03 -10.34 -9.37
CA SER A 200 21.20 -10.69 -8.55
C SER A 200 21.15 -12.16 -8.12
N ARG A 201 19.99 -12.62 -7.61
CA ARG A 201 19.77 -14.03 -7.24
C ARG A 201 19.78 -14.98 -8.43
N TRP A 202 19.43 -14.51 -9.63
CA TRP A 202 19.33 -15.30 -10.86
C TRP A 202 20.58 -15.21 -11.73
N SER A 203 21.46 -14.22 -11.51
CA SER A 203 22.84 -14.26 -12.00
C SER A 203 23.59 -15.48 -11.47
N GLU A 204 23.09 -16.07 -10.38
CA GLU A 204 23.52 -17.36 -9.82
C GLU A 204 22.78 -18.57 -10.45
N ILE A 205 21.63 -18.40 -11.13
CA ILE A 205 20.70 -19.49 -11.55
C ILE A 205 20.36 -19.53 -13.07
N ARG A 206 20.69 -18.51 -13.89
CA ARG A 206 20.50 -18.42 -15.36
C ARG A 206 19.05 -18.58 -15.88
N SER A 207 18.17 -17.57 -15.70
CA SER A 207 16.95 -17.52 -16.54
C SER A 207 16.58 -16.10 -16.99
N ILE A 208 16.68 -15.88 -18.30
CA ILE A 208 16.51 -14.59 -18.99
C ILE A 208 15.03 -14.22 -19.15
N SER A 209 14.12 -15.20 -19.19
CA SER A 209 12.70 -14.98 -19.48
C SER A 209 11.95 -14.24 -18.36
N ALA A 210 12.27 -14.51 -17.09
CA ALA A 210 11.68 -13.77 -15.97
C ALA A 210 12.15 -12.31 -15.96
N CYS A 211 13.43 -12.08 -16.28
CA CYS A 211 13.97 -10.72 -16.39
C CYS A 211 13.22 -9.90 -17.46
N VAL A 212 12.97 -10.49 -18.63
CA VAL A 212 12.26 -9.82 -19.73
C VAL A 212 10.79 -9.52 -19.37
N SER A 213 10.09 -10.48 -18.75
CA SER A 213 8.70 -10.29 -18.33
C SER A 213 8.55 -9.17 -17.30
N LEU A 214 9.43 -9.14 -16.30
CA LEU A 214 9.42 -8.11 -15.28
C LEU A 214 9.77 -6.74 -15.88
N ALA A 215 10.79 -6.65 -16.75
CA ALA A 215 11.14 -5.40 -17.44
C ALA A 215 10.01 -4.79 -18.28
N ALA A 216 9.23 -5.63 -18.97
CA ALA A 216 8.08 -5.18 -19.75
C ALA A 216 6.98 -4.58 -18.86
N GLU A 217 6.79 -5.12 -17.66
CA GLU A 217 5.76 -4.66 -16.72
C GLU A 217 6.10 -3.30 -16.10
N ILE A 218 7.38 -3.04 -15.78
CA ILE A 218 7.80 -1.70 -15.36
C ILE A 218 7.60 -0.68 -16.47
N LEU A 219 8.00 -0.99 -17.70
CA LEU A 219 7.83 -0.08 -18.84
C LEU A 219 6.37 0.28 -19.08
N ARG A 220 5.46 -0.69 -18.92
CA ARG A 220 4.00 -0.47 -19.01
C ARG A 220 3.53 0.57 -18.01
N VAL A 221 3.96 0.49 -16.75
CA VAL A 221 3.51 1.46 -15.73
C VAL A 221 4.08 2.84 -15.98
N TYR A 222 5.36 2.96 -16.33
CA TYR A 222 5.94 4.26 -16.70
C TYR A 222 5.19 4.93 -17.86
N ALA A 223 4.74 4.16 -18.85
CA ALA A 223 3.94 4.69 -19.94
C ALA A 223 2.57 5.23 -19.46
N VAL A 224 1.93 4.57 -18.49
CA VAL A 224 0.68 5.04 -17.87
C VAL A 224 0.93 6.29 -17.02
N SER A 225 2.03 6.34 -16.26
CA SER A 225 2.45 7.52 -15.49
C SER A 225 2.68 8.75 -16.36
N LEU A 226 3.25 8.55 -17.55
CA LEU A 226 3.51 9.62 -18.52
C LEU A 226 2.23 10.12 -19.21
N ALA A 227 1.27 9.23 -19.45
CA ALA A 227 0.00 9.56 -20.10
C ALA A 227 -1.02 10.25 -19.16
N THR A 228 -0.80 10.20 -17.85
CA THR A 228 -1.70 10.77 -16.82
C THR A 228 -1.20 12.10 -16.24
N ARG A 229 -0.12 12.67 -16.80
CA ARG A 229 0.33 14.05 -16.58
C ARG A 229 -0.33 15.00 -17.56
#